data_AF-A0A8J6BIP6-F1
#
_entry.id   AF-A0A8J6BIP6-F1
#
_cell.length_a   1.000
_cell.length_b   1.000
_cell.length_c   1.000
_cell.angle_alpha   90.00
_cell.angle_beta   90.00
_cell.angle_gamma   90.00
#
_symmetry.space_group_name_H-M   'P 1'
#
loop_
_entity.id
_entity.type
_entity.pdbx_description
1 polymer ?
#
loop_
_entity_poly.entity_id
_entity_poly.type
_entity_poly.pdbx_seq_one_letter_code
_entity_poly.pdbx_strand_id
1 'polypeptide(L)'
;GGVRGDTLLDFGTGPTIYQLLSACEVFDNIIVSDFVEQNRAEFQKWLKKDPDAFDWTHIIKFVCELEGNGEDWEKKAEKLRSKVKEVLKCDALKRNPYDPVVVPPVDCLLSCLCLEVACKDTNSFCEVLKNFQDLIKPGGHLLLLSGLNSTYYHVGKKCFTSMVAEKEDLERALNEAGYQIEKAVYTPRT
;
A
#
# COMPACT_ATOMS: atom_id res chain seq x y z
N GLY A 1 11.78 4.43 -11.17
CA GLY A 1 11.55 3.01 -11.52
C GLY A 1 10.82 2.93 -12.84
N GLY A 2 10.55 1.72 -13.36
CA GLY A 2 9.82 1.54 -14.62
C GLY A 2 8.29 1.58 -14.49
N VAL A 3 7.76 1.42 -13.28
CA VAL A 3 6.33 1.36 -12.98
C VAL A 3 5.68 2.74 -13.11
N ARG A 4 4.65 2.83 -13.95
CA ARG A 4 3.87 4.04 -14.26
C ARG A 4 2.51 3.64 -14.83
N GLY A 5 1.55 4.54 -14.81
CA GLY A 5 0.21 4.31 -15.34
C GLY A 5 -0.72 5.46 -14.99
N ASP A 6 -2.02 5.29 -15.23
CA ASP A 6 -3.00 6.32 -14.89
C ASP A 6 -3.52 6.14 -13.45
N THR A 7 -3.94 4.92 -13.10
CA THR A 7 -4.58 4.62 -11.82
C THR A 7 -3.74 3.70 -10.92
N LEU A 8 -3.55 4.09 -9.67
CA LEU A 8 -2.94 3.29 -8.61
C LEU A 8 -3.95 3.00 -7.49
N LEU A 9 -3.98 1.75 -7.03
CA LEU A 9 -4.73 1.32 -5.85
C LEU A 9 -3.77 0.99 -4.71
N ASP A 10 -3.86 1.71 -3.59
CA ASP A 10 -3.16 1.39 -2.36
C ASP A 10 -4.06 0.56 -1.44
N PHE A 11 -3.73 -0.72 -1.32
CA PHE A 11 -4.45 -1.71 -0.53
C PHE A 11 -3.86 -1.82 0.87
N GLY A 12 -4.68 -1.53 1.89
CA GLY A 12 -4.22 -1.55 3.27
C GLY A 12 -3.33 -0.35 3.61
N THR A 13 -3.75 0.84 3.17
CA THR A 13 -3.02 2.11 3.31
C THR A 13 -2.76 2.49 4.78
N GLY A 14 -3.52 1.92 5.73
CA GLY A 14 -3.47 2.31 7.13
C GLY A 14 -3.76 3.80 7.32
N PRO A 15 -3.20 4.43 8.35
CA PRO A 15 -3.25 5.88 8.50
C PRO A 15 -2.04 6.58 7.84
N THR A 16 -1.38 5.97 6.84
CA THR A 16 -0.06 6.43 6.35
C THR A 16 -0.07 6.89 4.89
N ILE A 17 0.79 7.86 4.58
CA ILE A 17 0.92 8.39 3.21
C ILE A 17 2.29 8.17 2.57
N TYR A 18 3.29 7.72 3.33
CA TYR A 18 4.68 7.74 2.90
C TYR A 18 4.92 6.91 1.64
N GLN A 19 4.19 5.81 1.50
CA GLN A 19 4.25 4.90 0.37
C GLN A 19 3.72 5.52 -0.94
N LEU A 20 3.00 6.64 -0.84
CA LEU A 20 2.39 7.34 -1.97
C LEU A 20 3.17 8.58 -2.42
N LEU A 21 4.14 9.05 -1.63
CA LEU A 21 4.82 10.33 -1.88
C LEU A 21 5.58 10.36 -3.21
N SER A 22 6.29 9.29 -3.56
CA SER A 22 6.90 9.18 -4.89
C SER A 22 5.94 8.61 -5.94
N ALA A 23 4.93 7.85 -5.54
CA ALA A 23 3.93 7.31 -6.47
C ALA A 23 3.09 8.43 -7.10
N CYS A 24 2.80 9.50 -6.34
CA CYS A 24 2.03 10.63 -6.84
C CYS A 24 2.76 11.45 -7.92
N GLU A 25 4.02 11.18 -8.22
CA GLU A 25 4.70 11.77 -9.38
C GLU A 25 4.30 11.12 -10.71
N VAL A 26 3.84 9.86 -10.68
CA VAL A 26 3.68 9.05 -11.90
C VAL A 26 2.29 8.45 -12.08
N PHE A 27 1.39 8.61 -11.10
CA PHE A 27 -0.02 8.24 -11.19
C PHE A 27 -0.89 9.46 -10.93
N ASP A 28 -1.94 9.68 -11.72
CA ASP A 28 -2.83 10.84 -11.59
C ASP A 28 -4.11 10.52 -10.81
N ASN A 29 -4.48 9.23 -10.76
CA ASN A 29 -5.64 8.73 -10.02
C ASN A 29 -5.19 7.73 -8.96
N ILE A 30 -5.30 8.10 -7.68
CA ILE A 30 -4.93 7.23 -6.55
C ILE A 30 -6.20 6.89 -5.78
N ILE A 31 -6.45 5.59 -5.63
CA ILE A 31 -7.46 5.04 -4.72
C ILE A 31 -6.71 4.51 -3.51
N VAL A 32 -7.12 4.89 -2.30
CA VAL A 32 -6.56 4.32 -1.08
C VAL A 32 -7.63 3.52 -0.34
N SER A 33 -7.22 2.48 0.38
CA SER A 33 -8.18 1.65 1.09
C SER A 33 -7.62 1.01 2.34
N ASP A 34 -8.48 0.82 3.33
CA ASP A 34 -8.12 0.12 4.57
C ASP A 34 -9.33 -0.59 5.17
N PHE A 35 -9.09 -1.68 5.90
CA PHE A 35 -10.15 -2.40 6.61
C PHE A 35 -10.67 -1.61 7.83
N VAL A 36 -9.77 -0.95 8.57
CA VAL A 36 -10.06 -0.30 9.84
C VAL A 36 -10.61 1.11 9.60
N GLU A 37 -11.78 1.41 10.15
CA GLU A 37 -12.45 2.71 9.96
C GLU A 37 -11.64 3.87 10.51
N GLN A 38 -11.00 3.69 11.65
CA GLN A 38 -10.19 4.71 12.30
C GLN A 38 -8.97 5.10 11.46
N ASN A 39 -8.35 4.14 10.75
CA ASN A 39 -7.25 4.40 9.83
C ASN A 39 -7.72 5.29 8.66
N ARG A 40 -8.85 4.93 8.04
CA ARG A 40 -9.45 5.73 6.96
C ARG A 40 -9.83 7.14 7.44
N ALA A 41 -10.36 7.25 8.66
CA ALA A 41 -10.70 8.54 9.25
C ALA A 41 -9.46 9.41 9.47
N GLU A 42 -8.36 8.83 9.96
CA GLU A 42 -7.08 9.54 10.15
C GLU A 42 -6.48 9.99 8.81
N PHE A 43 -6.51 9.13 7.79
CA PHE A 43 -6.09 9.51 6.43
C PHE A 43 -6.94 10.68 5.89
N GLN A 44 -8.26 10.64 6.11
CA GLN A 44 -9.19 11.69 5.71
C GLN A 44 -8.92 13.04 6.41
N LYS A 45 -8.49 13.05 7.68
CA LYS A 45 -8.05 14.28 8.35
C LYS A 45 -6.89 14.92 7.60
N TRP A 46 -5.88 14.13 7.24
CA TRP A 46 -4.72 14.62 6.50
C TRP A 46 -5.10 15.17 5.11
N LEU A 47 -6.00 14.50 4.39
CA LEU A 47 -6.55 14.99 3.11
C LEU A 47 -7.24 16.35 3.26
N LYS A 48 -7.99 16.54 4.34
CA LYS A 48 -8.76 17.77 4.62
C LYS A 48 -7.94 18.89 5.27
N LYS A 49 -6.63 18.67 5.48
CA LYS A 49 -5.75 19.61 6.21
C LYS A 49 -6.27 19.93 7.61
N ASP A 50 -6.87 18.93 8.25
CA ASP A 50 -7.32 19.05 9.63
C ASP A 50 -6.11 19.32 10.54
N PRO A 51 -6.16 20.32 11.45
CA PRO A 51 -5.05 20.63 12.35
C PRO A 51 -4.68 19.47 13.29
N ASP A 52 -5.60 18.53 13.54
CA ASP A 52 -5.37 17.36 14.38
C ASP A 52 -4.82 16.15 13.58
N ALA A 53 -4.55 16.30 12.27
CA ALA A 53 -3.94 15.25 11.46
C ALA A 53 -2.47 15.04 11.84
N PHE A 54 -1.98 13.81 11.70
CA PHE A 54 -0.55 13.53 11.86
C PHE A 54 0.32 14.44 10.96
N ASP A 55 1.37 15.04 11.56
CA ASP A 55 2.31 15.89 10.83
C ASP A 55 3.30 15.05 10.02
N TRP A 56 3.03 14.93 8.73
CA TRP A 56 3.89 14.24 7.77
C TRP A 56 5.03 15.10 7.21
N THR A 57 5.18 16.37 7.61
CA THR A 57 6.11 17.33 7.00
C THR A 57 7.54 16.82 6.91
N HIS A 58 8.04 16.20 7.99
CA HIS A 58 9.41 15.68 8.02
C HIS A 58 9.63 14.58 6.97
N ILE A 59 8.67 13.66 6.82
CA ILE A 59 8.74 12.57 5.85
C ILE A 59 8.61 13.11 4.42
N ILE A 60 7.74 14.08 4.19
CA ILE A 60 7.56 14.71 2.87
C ILE A 60 8.86 15.39 2.44
N LYS A 61 9.47 16.19 3.33
CA LYS A 61 10.78 16.83 3.06
C LYS A 61 11.86 15.81 2.74
N PHE A 62 11.95 14.73 3.51
CA PHE A 62 12.91 13.67 3.25
C PHE A 62 12.71 13.03 1.87
N VAL A 63 11.47 12.76 1.45
CA VAL A 63 11.19 12.23 0.11
C VAL A 63 11.54 13.25 -0.98
N CYS A 64 11.22 14.54 -0.81
CA CYS A 64 11.61 15.60 -1.74
C CYS A 64 13.13 15.68 -1.92
N GLU A 65 13.90 15.57 -0.83
CA GLU A 65 15.36 15.53 -0.86
C GLU A 65 15.89 14.31 -1.64
N LEU A 66 15.31 13.13 -1.42
CA LEU A 66 15.68 11.91 -2.14
C LEU A 66 15.37 11.99 -3.64
N GLU A 67 14.28 12.64 -4.02
CA GLU A 67 13.91 12.82 -5.43
C GLU A 67 14.78 13.85 -6.16
N GLY A 68 15.40 14.78 -5.44
CA GLY A 68 16.40 15.70 -5.97
C GLY A 68 15.88 16.66 -7.05
N ASN A 69 14.56 16.82 -7.18
CA ASN A 69 13.91 17.66 -8.20
C ASN A 69 13.70 19.12 -7.75
N GLY A 70 14.05 19.44 -6.50
CA GLY A 70 13.88 20.78 -5.92
C GLY A 70 12.42 21.16 -5.66
N GLU A 71 11.50 20.20 -5.65
CA GLU A 71 10.10 20.44 -5.34
C GLU A 71 9.92 20.84 -3.87
N ASP A 72 9.12 21.88 -3.64
CA ASP A 72 8.74 22.30 -2.30
C ASP A 72 7.78 21.28 -1.66
N TRP A 73 7.98 21.00 -0.37
CA TRP A 73 7.23 19.98 0.36
C TRP A 73 5.72 20.29 0.42
N GLU A 74 5.31 21.57 0.43
CA GLU A 74 3.89 21.93 0.40
C GLU A 74 3.28 21.56 -0.96
N LYS A 75 4.01 21.82 -2.05
CA LYS A 75 3.58 21.43 -3.40
C LYS A 75 3.45 19.91 -3.54
N LYS A 76 4.40 19.14 -3.00
CA LYS A 76 4.32 17.68 -2.96
C LYS A 76 3.10 17.20 -2.18
N ALA A 77 2.84 17.78 -1.00
CA ALA A 77 1.70 17.42 -0.17
C ALA A 77 0.37 17.69 -0.90
N GLU A 78 0.23 18.88 -1.52
CA GLU A 78 -0.95 19.24 -2.30
C GLU A 78 -1.12 18.36 -3.54
N LYS A 79 -0.03 18.02 -4.22
CA LYS A 79 -0.05 17.10 -5.35
C LYS A 79 -0.63 15.76 -4.95
N LEU A 80 -0.12 15.13 -3.88
CA LEU A 80 -0.65 13.87 -3.38
C LEU A 80 -2.12 14.00 -2.99
N ARG A 81 -2.51 15.02 -2.22
CA ARG A 81 -3.92 15.26 -1.85
C ARG A 81 -4.83 15.35 -3.09
N SER A 82 -4.40 16.05 -4.13
CA SER A 82 -5.18 16.24 -5.36
C SER A 82 -5.34 14.95 -6.19
N LYS A 83 -4.38 14.02 -6.04
CA LYS A 83 -4.33 12.75 -6.79
C LYS A 83 -5.12 11.64 -6.10
N VAL A 84 -5.31 11.71 -4.79
CA VAL A 84 -6.22 10.79 -4.07
C VAL A 84 -7.67 11.12 -4.45
N LYS A 85 -8.34 10.17 -5.10
CA LYS A 85 -9.73 10.32 -5.57
C LYS A 85 -10.74 9.70 -4.61
N GLU A 86 -10.37 8.59 -3.99
CA GLU A 86 -11.27 7.80 -3.15
C GLU A 86 -10.55 7.20 -1.95
N VAL A 87 -11.27 7.10 -0.82
CA VAL A 87 -10.84 6.38 0.39
C VAL A 87 -11.88 5.31 0.68
N LEU A 88 -11.54 4.05 0.37
CA LEU A 88 -12.48 2.94 0.39
C LEU A 88 -12.27 2.00 1.59
N LYS A 89 -13.33 1.32 2.00
CA LYS A 89 -13.20 0.14 2.86
C LYS A 89 -12.78 -1.05 1.99
N CYS A 90 -11.81 -1.83 2.44
CA CYS A 90 -11.45 -3.11 1.83
C CYS A 90 -11.45 -4.25 2.87
N ASP A 91 -11.45 -5.50 2.40
CA ASP A 91 -11.24 -6.70 3.21
C ASP A 91 -10.44 -7.72 2.38
N ALA A 92 -9.17 -7.92 2.73
CA ALA A 92 -8.25 -8.78 1.98
C ALA A 92 -8.75 -10.21 1.85
N LEU A 93 -9.45 -10.72 2.87
CA LEU A 93 -9.82 -12.13 2.98
C LEU A 93 -11.08 -12.47 2.17
N LYS A 94 -11.71 -11.48 1.53
CA LYS A 94 -12.83 -11.69 0.61
C LYS A 94 -12.34 -11.91 -0.81
N ARG A 95 -13.07 -12.75 -1.56
CA ARG A 95 -12.86 -12.94 -3.00
C ARG A 95 -12.97 -11.63 -3.78
N ASN A 96 -13.96 -10.79 -3.43
CA ASN A 96 -14.07 -9.41 -3.87
C ASN A 96 -13.75 -8.48 -2.67
N PRO A 97 -12.56 -7.88 -2.60
CA PRO A 97 -12.16 -7.09 -1.43
C PRO A 97 -12.98 -5.84 -1.17
N TYR A 98 -13.71 -5.34 -2.17
CA TYR A 98 -14.44 -4.06 -2.11
C TYR A 98 -15.96 -4.22 -2.09
N ASP A 99 -16.48 -5.45 -2.04
CA ASP A 99 -17.93 -5.71 -2.03
C ASP A 99 -18.68 -4.83 -1.01
N PRO A 100 -19.74 -4.09 -1.43
CA PRO A 100 -20.44 -4.15 -2.74
C PRO A 100 -19.95 -3.15 -3.80
N VAL A 101 -18.86 -2.43 -3.55
CA VAL A 101 -18.29 -1.45 -4.50
C VAL A 101 -17.55 -2.19 -5.62
N VAL A 102 -17.75 -1.73 -6.86
CA VAL A 102 -17.01 -2.22 -8.03
C VAL A 102 -15.82 -1.29 -8.25
N VAL A 103 -14.61 -1.81 -8.06
CA VAL A 103 -13.36 -1.12 -8.39
C VAL A 103 -12.88 -1.65 -9.74
N PRO A 104 -12.78 -0.80 -10.78
CA PRO A 104 -12.22 -1.21 -12.06
C PRO A 104 -10.74 -1.65 -11.92
N PRO A 105 -10.24 -2.57 -12.77
CA PRO A 105 -8.84 -2.93 -12.76
C PRO A 105 -7.92 -1.72 -12.95
N VAL A 106 -6.88 -1.62 -12.13
CA VAL A 106 -5.93 -0.49 -12.08
C VAL A 106 -4.61 -0.82 -12.77
N ASP A 107 -3.80 0.20 -13.08
CA ASP A 107 -2.48 0.02 -13.70
C ASP A 107 -1.44 -0.48 -12.68
N CYS A 108 -1.59 -0.12 -11.41
CA CYS A 108 -0.71 -0.57 -10.33
C CYS A 108 -1.49 -0.79 -9.04
N LEU A 109 -1.31 -1.96 -8.41
CA LEU A 109 -1.71 -2.20 -7.03
C LEU A 109 -0.48 -2.11 -6.13
N LEU A 110 -0.57 -1.30 -5.08
CA LEU A 110 0.42 -1.16 -4.02
C LEU A 110 -0.15 -1.77 -2.74
N SER A 111 0.66 -2.53 -2.01
CA SER A 111 0.33 -2.96 -0.65
C SER A 111 1.58 -2.88 0.21
N CYS A 112 1.50 -2.19 1.33
CA CYS A 112 2.65 -1.85 2.15
C CYS A 112 2.41 -2.26 3.61
N LEU A 113 3.13 -3.27 4.08
CA LEU A 113 3.06 -3.81 5.45
C LEU A 113 1.63 -4.20 5.90
N CYS A 114 0.86 -4.79 4.97
CA CYS A 114 -0.55 -5.13 5.17
C CYS A 114 -0.78 -6.64 5.19
N LEU A 115 -0.38 -7.35 4.13
CA LEU A 115 -0.82 -8.71 3.88
C LEU A 115 -0.30 -9.71 4.91
N GLU A 116 0.92 -9.52 5.43
CA GLU A 116 1.48 -10.35 6.49
C GLU A 116 0.70 -10.22 7.80
N VAL A 117 0.00 -9.11 8.03
CA VAL A 117 -0.84 -8.90 9.21
C VAL A 117 -2.27 -9.39 8.98
N ALA A 118 -2.77 -9.25 7.75
CA ALA A 118 -4.12 -9.69 7.39
C ALA A 118 -4.23 -11.21 7.22
N CYS A 119 -3.17 -11.86 6.73
CA CYS A 119 -3.15 -13.28 6.43
C CYS A 119 -2.69 -14.11 7.64
N LYS A 120 -3.26 -15.30 7.80
CA LYS A 120 -2.92 -16.21 8.89
C LYS A 120 -1.73 -17.12 8.56
N ASP A 121 -1.52 -17.41 7.29
CA ASP A 121 -0.52 -18.32 6.74
C ASP A 121 -0.25 -18.04 5.26
N THR A 122 0.82 -18.63 4.71
CA THR A 122 1.29 -18.39 3.34
C THR A 122 0.28 -18.84 2.29
N ASN A 123 -0.60 -19.80 2.62
CA ASN A 123 -1.71 -20.21 1.76
C ASN A 123 -2.75 -19.08 1.65
N SER A 124 -3.19 -18.52 2.77
CA SER A 124 -4.12 -17.37 2.76
C SER A 124 -3.52 -16.17 2.04
N PHE A 125 -2.21 -15.93 2.20
CA PHE A 125 -1.49 -14.89 1.46
C PHE A 125 -1.52 -15.13 -0.06
N CYS A 126 -1.23 -16.35 -0.51
CA CYS A 126 -1.31 -16.74 -1.92
C CYS A 126 -2.74 -16.56 -2.49
N GLU A 127 -3.78 -16.91 -1.73
CA GLU A 127 -5.17 -16.69 -2.14
C GLU A 127 -5.54 -15.21 -2.26
N VAL A 128 -5.06 -14.35 -1.35
CA VAL A 128 -5.25 -12.89 -1.48
C VAL A 128 -4.56 -12.36 -2.74
N LEU A 129 -3.34 -12.81 -3.01
CA LEU A 129 -2.62 -12.45 -4.24
C LEU A 129 -3.39 -12.87 -5.51
N LYS A 130 -3.98 -14.07 -5.53
CA LYS A 130 -4.84 -14.49 -6.65
C LYS A 130 -6.04 -13.56 -6.81
N ASN A 131 -6.64 -13.10 -5.71
CA ASN A 131 -7.75 -12.14 -5.77
C ASN A 131 -7.34 -10.79 -6.31
N PHE A 132 -6.11 -10.34 -6.02
CA PHE A 132 -5.57 -9.08 -6.53
C PHE A 132 -5.37 -9.08 -8.04
N GLN A 133 -5.22 -10.24 -8.70
CA GLN A 133 -5.12 -10.30 -10.15
C GLN A 133 -6.33 -9.68 -10.85
N ASP A 134 -7.54 -9.86 -10.31
CA ASP A 134 -8.76 -9.28 -10.89
C ASP A 134 -8.83 -7.75 -10.75
N LEU A 135 -8.03 -7.18 -9.85
CA LEU A 135 -7.93 -5.74 -9.62
C LEU A 135 -6.81 -5.09 -10.44
N ILE A 136 -5.99 -5.86 -11.15
CA ILE A 136 -4.84 -5.35 -11.92
C ILE A 136 -5.10 -5.59 -13.41
N LYS A 137 -4.91 -4.57 -14.23
CA LYS A 137 -5.03 -4.71 -15.68
C LYS A 137 -4.01 -5.73 -16.22
N PRO A 138 -4.28 -6.40 -17.35
CA PRO A 138 -3.24 -7.18 -18.04
C PRO A 138 -1.99 -6.33 -18.31
N GLY A 139 -0.84 -6.79 -17.83
CA GLY A 139 0.44 -6.06 -17.92
C GLY A 139 0.62 -4.95 -16.86
N GLY A 140 -0.31 -4.81 -15.92
CA GLY A 140 -0.17 -3.93 -14.76
C GLY A 140 0.78 -4.49 -13.70
N HIS A 141 1.03 -3.70 -12.66
CA HIS A 141 2.06 -3.99 -11.67
C HIS A 141 1.50 -4.24 -10.27
N LEU A 142 2.16 -5.12 -9.51
CA LEU A 142 2.02 -5.24 -8.06
C LEU A 142 3.30 -4.72 -7.40
N LEU A 143 3.17 -3.71 -6.54
CA LEU A 143 4.22 -3.26 -5.64
C LEU A 143 3.90 -3.75 -4.23
N LEU A 144 4.78 -4.55 -3.66
CA LEU A 144 4.58 -5.17 -2.36
C LEU A 144 5.76 -4.87 -1.43
N LEU A 145 5.47 -4.28 -0.28
CA LEU A 145 6.39 -4.23 0.86
C LEU A 145 5.81 -5.08 1.98
N SER A 146 6.59 -6.02 2.52
CA SER A 146 6.16 -6.95 3.57
C SER A 146 7.27 -7.13 4.60
N GLY A 147 6.90 -7.27 5.87
CA GLY A 147 7.80 -7.73 6.92
C GLY A 147 8.21 -9.19 6.71
N LEU A 148 9.49 -9.50 6.89
CA LEU A 148 10.02 -10.86 6.90
C LEU A 148 10.29 -11.32 8.34
N ASN A 149 10.06 -12.61 8.61
CA ASN A 149 10.33 -13.24 9.91
C ASN A 149 9.78 -12.45 11.11
N SER A 150 8.64 -11.79 10.92
CA SER A 150 7.93 -11.02 11.94
C SER A 150 6.80 -11.86 12.51
N THR A 151 6.76 -12.02 13.82
CA THR A 151 5.67 -12.75 14.51
C THR A 151 4.59 -11.81 15.02
N TYR A 152 4.93 -10.55 15.31
CA TYR A 152 4.01 -9.54 15.81
C TYR A 152 4.59 -8.13 15.71
N TYR A 153 3.74 -7.13 15.88
CA TYR A 153 4.12 -5.74 16.11
C TYR A 153 3.21 -5.10 17.16
N HIS A 154 3.65 -3.98 17.72
CA HIS A 154 2.91 -3.24 18.73
C HIS A 154 2.42 -1.89 18.20
N VAL A 155 1.20 -1.52 18.62
CA VAL A 155 0.68 -0.16 18.51
C VAL A 155 0.23 0.28 19.89
N GLY A 156 1.04 1.13 20.53
CA GLY A 156 0.90 1.47 21.93
C GLY A 156 0.91 0.20 22.80
N LYS A 157 -0.20 -0.08 23.49
CA LYS A 157 -0.33 -1.26 24.36
C LYS A 157 -0.89 -2.50 23.66
N LYS A 158 -1.34 -2.38 22.41
CA LYS A 158 -1.92 -3.49 21.65
C LYS A 158 -0.84 -4.24 20.89
N CYS A 159 -0.93 -5.56 20.89
CA CYS A 159 -0.09 -6.46 20.10
C CYS A 159 -0.92 -7.03 18.95
N PHE A 160 -0.36 -7.01 17.75
CA PHE A 160 -0.96 -7.54 16.53
C PHE A 160 -0.05 -8.63 15.98
N THR A 161 -0.62 -9.79 15.69
CA THR A 161 0.12 -10.92 15.12
C THR A 161 0.44 -10.67 13.66
N SER A 162 1.57 -11.19 13.22
CA SER A 162 1.98 -11.25 11.82
C SER A 162 2.23 -12.70 11.45
N MET A 163 1.85 -13.06 10.24
CA MET A 163 2.32 -14.28 9.60
C MET A 163 3.85 -14.24 9.54
N VAL A 164 4.46 -15.37 9.89
CA VAL A 164 5.91 -15.57 9.75
C VAL A 164 6.17 -16.14 8.37
N ALA A 165 6.93 -15.41 7.57
CA ALA A 165 7.38 -15.86 6.25
C ALA A 165 8.82 -15.42 6.00
N GLU A 166 9.59 -16.31 5.38
CA GLU A 166 10.88 -15.99 4.79
C GLU A 166 10.68 -15.44 3.38
N LYS A 167 11.76 -14.92 2.76
CA LYS A 167 11.67 -14.37 1.41
C LYS A 167 11.22 -15.43 0.40
N GLU A 168 11.69 -16.67 0.54
CA GLU A 168 11.39 -17.78 -0.34
C GLU A 168 9.90 -18.15 -0.30
N ASP A 169 9.24 -17.94 0.84
CA ASP A 169 7.80 -18.16 0.99
C ASP A 169 7.00 -17.12 0.22
N LEU A 170 7.37 -15.85 0.33
CA LEU A 170 6.67 -14.76 -0.37
C LEU A 170 6.90 -14.84 -1.88
N GLU A 171 8.14 -15.10 -2.32
CA GLU A 171 8.46 -15.28 -3.74
C GLU A 171 7.71 -16.48 -4.33
N ARG A 172 7.62 -17.60 -3.60
CA ARG A 172 6.84 -18.77 -4.03
C ARG A 172 5.36 -18.45 -4.14
N ALA A 173 4.77 -17.77 -3.15
CA ALA A 173 3.37 -17.38 -3.18
C ALA A 173 3.05 -16.44 -4.36
N LEU A 174 3.95 -15.48 -4.67
CA LEU A 174 3.80 -14.62 -5.85
C LEU A 174 3.79 -15.43 -7.16
N ASN A 175 4.75 -16.35 -7.32
CA ASN A 175 4.82 -17.20 -8.52
C ASN A 175 3.60 -18.11 -8.64
N GLU A 176 3.15 -18.74 -7.55
CA GLU A 176 1.96 -19.60 -7.52
C GLU A 176 0.66 -18.82 -7.79
N ALA A 177 0.60 -17.56 -7.36
CA ALA A 177 -0.50 -16.66 -7.67
C ALA A 177 -0.44 -16.14 -9.11
N GLY A 178 0.62 -16.44 -9.89
CA GLY A 178 0.76 -16.08 -11.30
C GLY A 178 1.46 -14.74 -11.57
N TYR A 179 2.18 -14.19 -10.59
CA TYR A 179 3.00 -12.99 -10.77
C TYR A 179 4.42 -13.35 -11.24
N GLN A 180 4.97 -12.53 -12.13
CA GLN A 180 6.39 -12.57 -12.48
C GLN A 180 7.14 -11.51 -11.67
N ILE A 181 8.15 -11.93 -10.91
CA ILE A 181 8.96 -11.01 -10.09
C ILE A 181 9.98 -10.30 -10.98
N GLU A 182 9.78 -9.01 -11.22
CA GLU A 182 10.73 -8.19 -11.99
C GLU A 182 11.90 -7.67 -11.12
N LYS A 183 11.61 -7.33 -9.87
CA LYS A 183 12.60 -6.80 -8.92
C LYS A 183 12.22 -7.15 -7.49
N ALA A 184 13.16 -7.71 -6.75
CA ALA A 184 13.07 -7.91 -5.30
C ALA A 184 14.28 -7.27 -4.61
N VAL A 185 14.04 -6.59 -3.49
CA VAL A 185 15.10 -5.99 -2.65
C VAL A 185 14.85 -6.42 -1.22
N TYR A 186 15.92 -6.84 -0.54
CA TYR A 186 15.86 -7.35 0.82
C TYR A 186 16.68 -6.45 1.73
N THR A 187 16.03 -5.89 2.74
CA THR A 187 16.70 -5.10 3.77
C THR A 187 16.88 -5.96 5.01
N PRO A 188 18.13 -6.22 5.46
CA PRO A 188 18.36 -6.98 6.68
C PRO A 188 17.78 -6.23 7.90
N ARG A 189 17.40 -6.98 8.94
CA ARG A 189 17.08 -6.36 10.24
C ARG A 189 18.33 -5.62 10.74
N THR A 190 18.19 -4.31 10.93
CA THR A 190 19.12 -3.48 11.70
C THR A 190 18.93 -3.70 13.19
#